data_AF-A0A920EXA5-F1
#
_entry.id   AF-A0A920EXA5-F1
#
_cell.length_a   1.000
_cell.length_b   1.000
_cell.length_c   1.000
_cell.angle_alpha   90.00
_cell.angle_beta   90.00
_cell.angle_gamma   90.00
#
_symmetry.space_group_name_H-M   'P 1'
#
loop_
_entity.id
_entity.type
_entity.pdbx_description
1 polymer ?
#
loop_
_entity_poly.entity_id
_entity_poly.type
_entity_poly.pdbx_seq_one_letter_code
_entity_poly.pdbx_strand_id
1 'polypeptide(L)'
;MGAFQFARYESPGIFDRLAVFFRLENKFFETVVSRARSGCEGFYFTLEGLNTRTEVANLRFSEVLIHKDSAPGILISQIDSYVGFSVLNIEGKQLGTILEVGGTKHQSYLKTSTTIIPNVSDIVVEVKKDSKTVVVDWSDSW
;
A
#
# COMPACT_ATOMS: atom_id res chain seq x y z
N MET A 1 -1.12 26.40 -40.29
CA MET A 1 -1.85 25.89 -39.12
C MET A 1 -1.07 24.71 -38.56
N GLY A 2 -0.32 24.93 -37.48
CA GLY A 2 0.46 23.87 -36.83
C GLY A 2 -0.42 23.14 -35.82
N ALA A 3 -0.48 21.81 -35.92
CA ALA A 3 -1.12 20.98 -34.91
C ALA A 3 -0.22 20.95 -33.66
N PHE A 4 -0.70 21.54 -32.57
CA PHE A 4 -0.05 21.41 -31.27
C PHE A 4 -0.28 19.98 -30.77
N GLN A 5 0.81 19.23 -30.72
CA GLN A 5 0.89 17.92 -30.06
C GLN A 5 0.74 18.16 -28.55
N PHE A 6 -0.40 17.79 -27.98
CA PHE A 6 -0.54 17.70 -26.53
C PHE A 6 0.38 16.58 -26.04
N ALA A 7 1.59 16.93 -25.65
CA ALA A 7 2.40 16.08 -24.80
C ALA A 7 1.60 15.87 -23.51
N ARG A 8 0.98 14.70 -23.36
CA ARG A 8 0.51 14.25 -22.05
C ARG A 8 1.77 14.15 -21.20
N TYR A 9 2.00 15.14 -20.35
CA TYR A 9 2.85 14.97 -19.19
C TYR A 9 2.13 13.96 -18.31
N GLU A 10 2.37 12.67 -18.56
CA GLU A 10 1.99 11.61 -17.64
C GLU A 10 2.86 11.83 -16.40
N SER A 11 2.24 12.33 -15.34
CA SER A 11 2.84 12.34 -14.01
C SER A 11 3.40 10.94 -13.74
N PRO A 12 4.67 10.81 -13.29
CA PRO A 12 5.22 9.49 -13.04
C PRO A 12 4.30 8.72 -12.10
N GLY A 13 3.92 7.51 -12.51
CA GLY A 13 3.08 6.63 -11.71
C GLY A 13 3.76 6.32 -10.37
N ILE A 14 2.99 5.99 -9.35
CA ILE A 14 3.52 5.75 -7.98
C ILE A 14 4.55 4.62 -7.91
N PHE A 15 4.67 3.80 -8.95
CA PHE A 15 5.64 2.71 -9.03
C PHE A 15 6.74 2.96 -10.06
N ASP A 16 6.69 4.07 -10.81
CA ASP A 16 7.69 4.35 -11.83
C ASP A 16 9.05 4.60 -11.17
N ARG A 17 10.08 3.94 -11.72
CA ARG A 17 11.47 3.97 -11.23
C ARG A 17 11.65 3.39 -9.83
N LEU A 18 10.67 2.65 -9.32
CA LEU A 18 10.78 1.96 -8.03
C LEU A 18 11.78 0.80 -8.13
N ALA A 19 12.77 0.78 -7.25
CA ALA A 19 13.64 -0.37 -7.06
C ALA A 19 12.88 -1.47 -6.31
N VAL A 20 12.88 -2.68 -6.88
CA VAL A 20 12.18 -3.85 -6.34
C VAL A 20 13.14 -5.03 -6.27
N PHE A 21 12.99 -5.84 -5.22
CA PHE A 21 13.74 -7.07 -5.02
C PHE A 21 12.79 -8.25 -5.12
N PHE A 22 13.11 -9.19 -5.98
CA PHE A 22 12.43 -10.47 -6.08
C PHE A 22 13.20 -11.49 -5.25
N ARG A 23 12.50 -12.15 -4.33
CA ARG A 23 13.02 -13.29 -3.59
C ARG A 23 12.36 -14.57 -4.08
N LEU A 24 13.19 -15.48 -4.59
CA LEU A 24 12.78 -16.83 -4.96
C LEU A 24 13.62 -17.81 -4.14
N GLU A 25 12.98 -18.48 -3.19
CA GLU A 25 13.63 -19.37 -2.21
C GLU A 25 14.78 -18.63 -1.47
N ASN A 26 16.03 -18.98 -1.78
CA ASN A 26 17.25 -18.43 -1.19
C ASN A 26 18.01 -17.48 -2.14
N LYS A 27 17.40 -17.07 -3.26
CA LYS A 27 18.00 -16.16 -4.24
C LYS A 27 17.28 -14.82 -4.24
N PHE A 28 18.06 -13.75 -4.39
CA PHE A 28 17.57 -12.38 -4.52
C PHE A 28 17.95 -11.82 -5.88
N PHE A 29 17.04 -11.08 -6.49
CA PHE A 29 17.22 -10.40 -7.76
C PHE A 29 16.68 -8.97 -7.63
N GLU A 30 17.53 -7.98 -7.87
CA GLU A 30 17.15 -6.56 -7.86
C GLU A 30 16.88 -6.08 -9.29
N THR A 31 15.83 -5.28 -9.46
CA THR A 31 15.53 -4.59 -10.71
C THR A 31 14.76 -3.31 -10.44
N VAL A 32 14.58 -2.49 -11.49
CA VAL A 32 13.84 -1.23 -11.44
C VAL A 32 12.57 -1.37 -12.28
N VAL A 33 11.45 -0.88 -11.76
CA VAL A 33 10.22 -0.72 -12.54
C VAL A 33 10.41 0.42 -13.53
N SER A 34 10.57 0.11 -14.82
CA SER A 34 10.70 1.13 -15.87
C SER A 34 9.35 1.74 -16.25
N ARG A 35 8.26 0.99 -16.05
CA ARG A 35 6.89 1.44 -16.33
C ARG A 35 5.89 0.63 -15.53
N ALA A 36 4.93 1.29 -14.92
CA ALA A 36 3.77 0.65 -14.32
C ALA A 36 2.47 0.96 -15.08
N ARG A 37 1.56 0.00 -15.12
CA ARG A 37 0.20 0.17 -15.66
C ARG A 37 -0.81 -0.55 -14.77
N SER A 38 -1.94 0.08 -14.50
CA SER A 38 -3.09 -0.58 -13.87
C SER A 38 -3.98 -1.22 -14.94
N GLY A 39 -4.45 -2.43 -14.71
CA GLY A 39 -5.51 -3.06 -15.49
C GLY A 39 -6.51 -3.79 -14.59
N CYS A 40 -7.44 -4.51 -15.21
CA CYS A 40 -8.57 -5.12 -14.50
C CYS A 40 -8.16 -6.20 -13.48
N GLU A 41 -7.02 -6.87 -13.69
CA GLU A 41 -6.53 -7.95 -12.81
C GLU A 41 -5.42 -7.49 -11.86
N GLY A 42 -5.10 -6.19 -11.83
CA GLY A 42 -4.10 -5.62 -10.94
C GLY A 42 -3.08 -4.73 -11.65
N PHE A 43 -1.89 -4.63 -11.06
CA PHE A 43 -0.78 -3.84 -11.60
C PHE A 43 0.14 -4.69 -12.48
N TYR A 44 0.53 -4.13 -13.61
CA TYR A 44 1.47 -4.70 -14.55
C TYR A 44 2.74 -3.84 -14.57
N PHE A 45 3.88 -4.47 -14.32
CA PHE A 45 5.18 -3.81 -14.27
C PHE A 45 6.05 -4.24 -15.44
N THR A 46 6.69 -3.28 -16.07
CA THR A 46 7.84 -3.52 -16.95
C THR A 46 9.10 -3.35 -16.11
N LEU A 47 9.97 -4.34 -16.12
CA LEU A 47 11.17 -4.39 -15.27
C LEU A 47 12.41 -4.23 -16.13
N GLU A 48 13.36 -3.40 -15.69
CA GLU A 48 14.61 -3.19 -16.41
C GLU A 48 15.43 -4.50 -16.46
N GLY A 49 15.93 -4.83 -17.64
CA GLY A 49 16.75 -6.02 -17.87
C GLY A 49 15.97 -7.33 -18.06
N LEU A 50 14.64 -7.34 -17.95
CA LEU A 50 13.81 -8.52 -18.20
C LEU A 50 12.98 -8.33 -19.46
N ASN A 51 13.51 -8.81 -20.58
CA ASN A 51 12.97 -8.53 -21.92
C ASN A 51 12.34 -9.75 -22.58
N THR A 52 12.46 -10.93 -21.96
CA THR A 52 11.91 -12.17 -22.50
C THR A 52 10.85 -12.77 -21.60
N ARG A 53 9.94 -13.52 -22.23
CA ARG A 53 8.89 -14.26 -21.51
C ARG A 53 9.47 -15.28 -20.52
N THR A 54 10.59 -15.90 -20.86
CA THR A 54 11.25 -16.92 -20.03
C THR A 54 11.80 -16.32 -18.74
N GLU A 55 12.47 -15.17 -18.84
CA GLU A 55 12.99 -14.45 -17.67
C GLU A 55 11.87 -14.06 -16.71
N VAL A 56 10.77 -13.51 -17.23
CA VAL A 56 9.60 -13.14 -16.42
C VAL A 56 8.92 -14.37 -15.81
N ALA A 57 8.85 -15.49 -16.54
CA ALA A 57 8.25 -16.72 -16.03
C ALA A 57 9.00 -17.29 -14.81
N ASN A 58 10.33 -17.11 -14.75
CA ASN A 58 11.14 -17.55 -13.62
C ASN A 58 10.88 -16.74 -12.33
N LEU A 59 10.24 -15.58 -12.44
CA LEU A 59 9.85 -14.75 -11.29
C LEU A 59 8.45 -15.06 -10.77
N ARG A 60 7.73 -16.00 -11.38
CA ARG A 60 6.41 -16.40 -10.89
C ARG A 60 6.52 -16.89 -9.45
N PHE A 61 5.54 -16.48 -8.64
CA PHE A 61 5.45 -16.82 -7.21
C PHE A 61 6.61 -16.30 -6.35
N SER A 62 7.45 -15.40 -6.87
CA SER A 62 8.46 -14.73 -6.06
C SER A 62 7.81 -13.74 -5.11
N GLU A 63 8.36 -13.63 -3.91
CA GLU A 63 8.06 -12.52 -3.00
C GLU A 63 8.69 -11.25 -3.56
N VAL A 64 7.94 -10.14 -3.58
CA VAL A 64 8.42 -8.84 -4.06
C VAL A 64 8.59 -7.91 -2.87
N LEU A 65 9.81 -7.40 -2.69
CA LEU A 65 10.20 -6.53 -1.60
C LEU A 65 10.57 -5.16 -2.17
N ILE A 66 10.29 -4.10 -1.43
CA ILE A 66 10.69 -2.73 -1.74
C ILE A 66 11.50 -2.21 -0.56
N HIS A 67 12.63 -1.56 -0.85
CA HIS A 67 13.39 -0.93 0.23
C HIS A 67 12.56 0.22 0.83
N LYS A 68 12.40 0.23 2.16
CA LYS A 68 11.54 1.19 2.86
C LYS A 68 11.84 2.65 2.49
N ASP A 69 13.12 2.99 2.33
CA ASP A 69 13.55 4.37 2.05
C ASP A 69 13.43 4.74 0.56
N SER A 70 13.15 3.76 -0.30
CA SER A 70 12.97 3.93 -1.75
C SER A 70 11.50 3.91 -2.15
N ALA A 71 10.60 3.49 -1.25
CA ALA A 71 9.18 3.55 -1.47
C ALA A 71 8.71 5.02 -1.46
N PRO A 72 7.95 5.49 -2.47
CA PRO A 72 7.36 6.82 -2.44
C PRO A 72 6.53 6.98 -1.17
N GLY A 73 6.54 8.17 -0.54
CA GLY A 73 5.81 8.40 0.70
C GLY A 73 4.31 8.04 0.64
N ILE A 74 3.70 8.13 -0.55
CA ILE A 74 2.33 7.66 -0.81
C ILE A 74 2.23 6.12 -0.70
N LEU A 75 3.22 5.40 -1.23
CA LEU A 75 3.33 3.94 -1.12
C LEU A 75 3.63 3.51 0.31
N ILE A 76 4.51 4.23 1.01
CA ILE A 76 4.74 4.04 2.45
C ILE A 76 3.46 4.31 3.23
N SER A 77 2.69 5.34 2.91
CA SER A 77 1.41 5.62 3.59
C SER A 77 0.33 4.56 3.32
N GLN A 78 0.45 3.82 2.22
CA GLN A 78 -0.36 2.62 1.94
C GLN A 78 0.19 1.37 2.65
N ILE A 79 1.50 1.33 2.93
CA ILE A 79 2.20 0.26 3.67
C ILE A 79 2.20 0.49 5.18
N ASP A 80 1.96 1.71 5.65
CA ASP A 80 1.73 2.13 7.06
C ASP A 80 0.40 1.53 7.52
N SER A 81 0.37 0.21 7.54
CA SER A 81 -0.67 -0.60 8.06
C SER A 81 -0.74 -0.33 9.55
N TYR A 82 -1.89 0.17 10.00
CA TYR A 82 -2.16 0.31 11.41
C TYR A 82 -2.31 -1.05 12.11
N VAL A 83 -2.15 -2.18 11.40
CA VAL A 83 -2.12 -3.51 12.01
C VAL A 83 -1.09 -3.55 13.14
N GLY A 84 -1.54 -4.00 14.31
CA GLY A 84 -0.77 -3.99 15.56
C GLY A 84 -0.91 -2.70 16.38
N PHE A 85 -1.56 -1.65 15.88
CA PHE A 85 -1.85 -0.46 16.68
C PHE A 85 -2.99 -0.76 17.65
N SER A 86 -2.91 -0.17 18.84
CA SER A 86 -4.04 -0.16 19.78
C SER A 86 -5.08 0.86 19.33
N VAL A 87 -6.35 0.47 19.36
CA VAL A 87 -7.48 1.36 19.08
C VAL A 87 -8.08 1.82 20.40
N LEU A 88 -8.16 3.13 20.61
CA LEU A 88 -8.85 3.75 21.73
C LEU A 88 -10.05 4.53 21.20
N ASN A 89 -11.16 4.52 21.93
CA ASN A 89 -12.22 5.48 21.65
C ASN A 89 -11.85 6.88 22.19
N ILE A 90 -12.66 7.90 21.88
CA ILE A 90 -12.48 9.28 22.38
C ILE A 90 -12.52 9.40 23.91
N GLU A 91 -13.09 8.42 24.61
CA GLU A 91 -13.12 8.35 26.08
C GLU A 91 -11.85 7.70 26.66
N GLY A 92 -10.93 7.24 25.81
CA GLY A 92 -9.69 6.55 26.20
C GLY A 92 -9.85 5.06 26.46
N LYS A 93 -11.05 4.48 26.24
CA LYS A 93 -11.31 3.05 26.38
C LYS A 93 -10.69 2.29 25.22
N GLN A 94 -9.99 1.20 25.52
CA GLN A 94 -9.40 0.34 24.51
C GLN A 94 -10.47 -0.53 23.83
N LEU A 95 -10.60 -0.38 22.51
CA LEU A 95 -11.50 -1.19 21.68
C LEU A 95 -10.82 -2.45 21.16
N GLY A 96 -9.50 -2.47 21.12
CA GLY A 96 -8.72 -3.66 20.77
C GLY A 96 -7.39 -3.31 20.12
N THR A 97 -6.82 -4.30 19.43
CA THR A 97 -5.66 -4.13 18.54
C THR A 97 -6.11 -4.35 17.11
N ILE A 98 -5.65 -3.53 16.18
CA ILE A 98 -5.98 -3.68 14.76
C ILE A 98 -5.32 -4.96 14.25
N LEU A 99 -6.14 -5.88 13.75
CA LEU A 99 -5.71 -7.14 13.15
C LEU A 99 -5.61 -7.03 11.63
N GLU A 100 -6.44 -6.17 11.04
CA GLU A 100 -6.54 -6.02 9.60
C GLU A 100 -6.95 -4.59 9.26
N VAL A 101 -6.29 -4.00 8.27
CA VAL A 101 -6.77 -2.79 7.58
C VAL A 101 -7.19 -3.23 6.19
N GLY A 102 -8.47 -3.09 5.88
CA GLY A 102 -9.07 -3.60 4.65
C GLY A 102 -9.98 -2.58 3.98
N GLY A 103 -10.51 -2.94 2.82
CA GLY A 103 -11.46 -2.08 2.12
C GLY A 103 -11.48 -2.22 0.61
N THR A 104 -12.26 -1.33 0.00
CA THR A 104 -12.32 -1.10 -1.44
C THR A 104 -11.76 0.30 -1.76
N LYS A 105 -11.71 0.67 -3.05
CA LYS A 105 -11.33 2.03 -3.48
C LYS A 105 -12.24 3.15 -2.94
N HIS A 106 -13.42 2.81 -2.41
CA HIS A 106 -14.41 3.79 -1.95
C HIS A 106 -14.54 3.84 -0.42
N GLN A 107 -14.17 2.77 0.28
CA GLN A 107 -14.34 2.64 1.72
C GLN A 107 -13.25 1.76 2.29
N SER A 108 -12.63 2.19 3.39
CA SER A 108 -11.66 1.38 4.14
C SER A 108 -12.10 1.21 5.58
N TYR A 109 -11.58 0.19 6.26
CA TYR A 109 -11.93 -0.15 7.64
C TYR A 109 -10.72 -0.64 8.43
N LEU A 110 -10.80 -0.47 9.75
CA LEU A 110 -9.92 -1.04 10.76
C LEU A 110 -10.68 -2.16 11.46
N LYS A 111 -10.15 -3.38 11.42
CA LYS A 111 -10.77 -4.53 12.08
C LYS A 111 -9.96 -4.93 13.30
N THR A 112 -10.65 -5.08 14.41
CA THR A 112 -10.13 -5.64 15.66
C THR A 112 -10.74 -7.04 15.87
N SER A 113 -10.44 -7.69 16.99
CA SER A 113 -11.08 -8.96 17.37
C SER A 113 -12.57 -8.80 17.73
N THR A 114 -13.01 -7.59 18.04
CA THR A 114 -14.33 -7.31 18.65
C THR A 114 -15.23 -6.46 17.76
N THR A 115 -14.67 -5.58 16.92
CA THR A 115 -15.45 -4.67 16.07
C THR A 115 -14.71 -4.32 14.76
N ILE A 116 -15.47 -3.83 13.78
CA ILE A 116 -15.00 -3.30 12.49
C ILE A 116 -15.37 -1.83 12.42
N ILE A 117 -14.36 -0.98 12.28
CA ILE A 117 -14.45 0.47 12.41
C ILE A 117 -14.19 1.10 11.05
N PRO A 118 -15.07 1.95 10.50
CA PRO A 118 -14.79 2.66 9.27
C PRO A 118 -13.55 3.55 9.40
N ASN A 119 -12.62 3.43 8.46
CA ASN A 119 -11.40 4.24 8.39
C ASN A 119 -11.65 5.45 7.51
N VAL A 120 -12.35 6.44 8.09
CA VAL A 120 -12.70 7.72 7.47
C VAL A 120 -12.39 8.86 8.45
N SER A 121 -12.19 10.08 7.94
CA SER A 121 -11.79 11.24 8.74
C SER A 121 -12.74 11.59 9.88
N ASP A 122 -14.03 11.29 9.72
CA ASP A 122 -15.05 11.65 10.71
C ASP A 122 -15.08 10.67 11.89
N ILE A 123 -14.45 9.49 11.75
CA ILE A 123 -14.39 8.45 12.79
C ILE A 123 -12.96 8.33 13.33
N VAL A 124 -11.94 8.36 12.48
CA VAL A 124 -10.54 8.31 12.91
C VAL A 124 -10.07 9.70 13.27
N VAL A 125 -10.14 10.02 14.56
CA VAL A 125 -9.86 11.35 15.12
C VAL A 125 -8.35 11.64 15.11
N GLU A 126 -7.53 10.66 15.48
CA GLU A 126 -6.09 10.87 15.62
C GLU A 126 -5.30 9.57 15.41
N VAL A 127 -4.14 9.66 14.75
CA VAL A 127 -3.18 8.54 14.63
C VAL A 127 -1.85 8.94 15.24
N LYS A 128 -1.52 8.33 16.37
CA LYS A 128 -0.25 8.53 17.10
C LYS A 128 0.73 7.43 16.69
N LYS A 129 1.54 7.70 15.65
CA LYS A 129 2.47 6.71 15.10
C LYS A 129 3.54 6.27 16.11
N ASP A 130 4.04 7.19 16.94
CA ASP A 130 5.10 6.91 17.91
C ASP A 130 4.64 5.94 19.01
N SER A 131 3.40 6.09 19.49
CA SER A 131 2.82 5.20 20.50
C SER A 131 2.04 4.03 19.90
N LYS A 132 2.02 3.90 18.56
CA LYS A 132 1.21 2.92 17.82
C LYS A 132 -0.25 2.89 18.29
N THR A 133 -0.87 4.07 18.32
CA THR A 133 -2.26 4.23 18.79
C THR A 133 -3.11 4.92 17.75
N VAL A 134 -4.33 4.41 17.53
CA VAL A 134 -5.37 5.07 16.74
C VAL A 134 -6.50 5.46 17.69
N VAL A 135 -6.89 6.73 17.69
CA VAL A 135 -8.03 7.25 18.45
C VAL A 135 -9.21 7.40 17.51
N VAL A 136 -10.35 6.83 17.87
CA VAL A 136 -11.57 6.83 17.07
C VAL A 136 -12.78 7.34 17.84
N ASP A 137 -13.71 7.99 17.16
CA ASP A 137 -15.06 8.24 17.66
C ASP A 137 -15.94 7.03 17.32
N TRP A 138 -15.80 5.97 18.11
CA TRP A 138 -16.51 4.71 17.92
C TRP A 138 -16.81 4.06 19.27
N SER A 139 -18.03 3.56 19.44
CA SER A 139 -18.47 2.88 20.67
C SER A 139 -18.25 1.37 20.56
N ASP A 140 -18.09 0.69 21.70
CA ASP A 140 -17.95 -0.77 21.77
C ASP A 140 -19.27 -1.52 21.54
N SER A 141 -20.39 -0.79 21.49
CA SER A 141 -21.73 -1.34 21.27
C SER A 141 -22.11 -1.53 19.79
N TRP A 142 -21.22 -1.19 18.86
CA TRP A 142 -21.45 -1.23 17.41
C TRP A 142 -20.69 -2.36 16.70
#